data_AF-A0A9D1RC13-F1
#
_entry.id   AF-A0A9D1RC13-F1
#
_cell.length_a   1.000
_cell.length_b   1.000
_cell.length_c   1.000
_cell.angle_alpha   90.00
_cell.angle_beta   90.00
_cell.angle_gamma   90.00
#
_symmetry.space_group_name_H-M   'P 1'
#
loop_
_entity.id
_entity.type
_entity.pdbx_description
1 polymer ?
#
loop_
_entity_poly.entity_id
_entity_poly.type
_entity_poly.pdbx_seq_one_letter_code
_entity_poly.pdbx_strand_id
1 'polypeptide(L)'
;MGKKKGKIYVVGHKNPDTDSICSAIAYSELKKKLTGEEYVARRAGQINEETHYVLKKFGVDAPPLLQNVKLQVKDIDIHKIEGVAPNVSIKDTWAKMKEENIKTVPVLKEDELVGVISTGDIATSYMGVYDSRILSAARTQYRNIIKTLDGKLVTGNEHGYFTKGKVTIGASNPDMMEEFIEKDDLVILGNRYEAQACAVDIDASCLILCQNAEVPKELLKKAEEQSIVIIQTPHDTFTAARLINQSIPVKHFMSKGPLTTFRMTDYVEDIKDVMTKKKFRDFPILDRHGRFKGFISRRRFMDVSKKRVILVDHNEKSQAVDGIEEADIIEIIDHHRLGNIETMGPVFFRNQPVGCTATIIWQMYEEADVKIPPVIAGLLCSAIISDTLLFRSPTCTAIDEKAARKLAKIAQINLEEVAKEMFNAGSSLKGKTAEEICFQDFKQFTVNESVFGVGQINSMNPEELQEMKELVEGYLPKAMEQNQLQMVYFMLTDILDESTELLCCGKGAREYILDAFDLPSDTGKIILKGVVSRKKQLIPTLVAALQQ
;
A
#
# COMPACT_ATOMS: atom_id res chain seq x y z
N MET A 1 -10.40 -18.39 12.69
CA MET A 1 -9.07 -17.98 12.18
C MET A 1 -8.72 -16.66 12.86
N GLY A 2 -7.67 -16.64 13.68
CA GLY A 2 -7.25 -15.41 14.36
C GLY A 2 -6.87 -14.35 13.32
N LYS A 3 -7.35 -13.11 13.50
CA LYS A 3 -6.84 -11.95 12.75
C LYS A 3 -5.31 -12.02 12.82
N LYS A 4 -4.62 -12.08 11.67
CA LYS A 4 -3.17 -11.87 11.63
C LYS A 4 -2.91 -10.58 12.42
N LYS A 5 -2.18 -10.67 13.54
CA LYS A 5 -1.77 -9.49 14.30
C LYS A 5 -0.95 -8.63 13.33
N GLY A 6 -1.50 -7.49 12.93
CA GLY A 6 -0.92 -6.64 11.89
C GLY A 6 0.38 -6.00 12.38
N LYS A 7 1.32 -5.75 11.46
CA LYS A 7 2.57 -5.03 11.75
C LYS A 7 2.26 -3.64 12.30
N ILE A 8 3.02 -3.21 13.30
CA ILE A 8 2.99 -1.84 13.82
C ILE A 8 4.23 -1.11 13.31
N TYR A 9 4.04 0.02 12.64
CA TYR A 9 5.16 0.81 12.14
C TYR A 9 5.59 1.84 13.19
N VAL A 10 6.88 1.94 13.48
CA VAL A 10 7.45 3.00 14.33
C VAL A 10 8.21 3.94 13.41
N VAL A 11 7.82 5.20 13.38
CA VAL A 11 8.27 6.15 12.35
C VAL A 11 8.57 7.50 12.99
N GLY A 12 9.72 8.05 12.62
CA GLY A 12 10.08 9.43 12.89
C GLY A 12 9.42 10.43 11.93
N HIS A 13 9.87 11.68 11.94
CA HIS A 13 9.36 12.69 11.02
C HIS A 13 9.87 12.50 9.57
N LYS A 14 9.25 13.22 8.63
CA LYS A 14 9.42 13.10 7.17
C LYS A 14 10.79 13.53 6.68
N ASN A 15 11.50 14.38 7.42
CA ASN A 15 12.86 14.81 7.15
C ASN A 15 13.80 14.24 8.22
N PRO A 16 13.98 12.90 8.25
CA PRO A 16 14.53 12.22 9.40
C PRO A 16 15.97 12.63 9.71
N ASP A 17 16.19 12.97 10.97
CA ASP A 17 17.49 13.19 11.61
C ASP A 17 17.94 11.95 12.42
N THR A 18 19.04 12.10 13.17
CA THR A 18 19.64 11.02 13.93
C THR A 18 18.72 10.55 15.06
N ASP A 19 18.04 11.46 15.78
CA ASP A 19 17.11 11.08 16.86
C ASP A 19 15.94 10.30 16.31
N SER A 20 15.20 10.85 15.36
CA SER A 20 14.01 10.21 14.78
C SER A 20 14.26 8.77 14.28
N ILE A 21 15.43 8.51 13.66
CA ILE A 21 15.80 7.16 13.18
C ILE A 21 16.25 6.24 14.31
N CYS A 22 17.16 6.70 15.17
CA CYS A 22 17.68 5.88 16.27
C CYS A 22 16.57 5.54 17.28
N SER A 23 15.72 6.51 17.60
CA SER A 23 14.54 6.36 18.44
C SER A 23 13.55 5.37 17.84
N ALA A 24 13.28 5.41 16.53
CA ALA A 24 12.38 4.46 15.88
C ALA A 24 12.91 3.01 15.97
N ILE A 25 14.21 2.81 15.78
CA ILE A 25 14.87 1.50 15.89
C ILE A 25 14.83 0.99 17.34
N ALA A 26 15.30 1.81 18.29
CA ALA A 26 15.39 1.45 19.69
C ALA A 26 14.01 1.17 20.31
N TYR A 27 13.00 1.99 19.98
CA TYR A 27 11.65 1.82 20.48
C TYR A 27 10.98 0.57 19.88
N SER A 28 11.18 0.30 18.60
CA SER A 28 10.69 -0.93 17.97
C SER A 28 11.24 -2.18 18.67
N GLU A 29 12.51 -2.16 19.07
CA GLU A 29 13.16 -3.26 19.77
C GLU A 29 12.59 -3.44 21.20
N LEU A 30 12.39 -2.34 21.93
CA LEU A 30 11.77 -2.36 23.26
C LEU A 30 10.38 -3.00 23.20
N LYS A 31 9.54 -2.53 22.28
CA LYS A 31 8.17 -3.01 22.15
C LYS A 31 8.09 -4.47 21.75
N LYS A 32 8.97 -4.95 20.87
CA LYS A 32 9.09 -6.39 20.54
C LYS A 32 9.38 -7.21 21.80
N LYS A 33 10.32 -6.77 22.64
CA LYS A 33 10.66 -7.48 23.88
C LYS A 33 9.52 -7.49 24.89
N LEU A 34 8.75 -6.41 24.98
CA LEU A 34 7.66 -6.28 25.96
C LEU A 34 6.39 -7.03 25.57
N THR A 35 6.00 -7.03 24.30
CA THR A 35 4.68 -7.54 23.89
C THR A 35 4.74 -8.81 23.03
N GLY A 36 5.91 -9.13 22.46
CA GLY A 36 6.06 -10.20 21.48
C GLY A 36 5.36 -9.92 20.13
N GLU A 37 4.85 -8.71 19.89
CA GLU A 37 4.26 -8.31 18.60
C GLU A 37 5.31 -7.80 17.61
N GLU A 38 4.94 -7.74 16.32
CA GLU A 38 5.82 -7.27 15.25
C GLU A 38 5.79 -5.74 15.13
N TYR A 39 6.80 -5.07 15.69
CA TYR A 39 7.09 -3.64 15.48
C TYR A 39 8.17 -3.46 14.42
N VAL A 40 8.00 -2.52 13.50
CA VAL A 40 8.94 -2.33 12.39
C VAL A 40 9.31 -0.86 12.29
N ALA A 41 10.57 -0.55 12.58
CA ALA A 41 11.14 0.77 12.35
C ALA A 41 11.11 1.08 10.86
N ARG A 42 10.70 2.30 10.51
CA ARG A 42 10.67 2.82 9.14
C ARG A 42 11.16 4.25 9.15
N ARG A 43 11.76 4.67 8.03
CA ARG A 43 12.04 6.08 7.74
C ARG A 43 10.93 6.64 6.85
N ALA A 44 10.53 7.89 7.10
CA ALA A 44 9.54 8.59 6.27
C ALA A 44 10.20 9.37 5.11
N GLY A 45 11.51 9.61 5.17
CA GLY A 45 12.26 10.32 4.14
C GLY A 45 13.69 9.82 3.97
N GLN A 46 14.51 10.61 3.26
CA GLN A 46 15.94 10.36 3.09
C GLN A 46 16.68 10.74 4.37
N ILE A 47 17.60 9.88 4.82
CA ILE A 47 18.40 10.15 6.03
C ILE A 47 19.63 11.00 5.68
N ASN A 48 20.09 11.81 6.63
CA ASN A 48 21.27 12.65 6.47
C ASN A 48 22.59 11.85 6.65
N GLU A 49 23.73 12.46 6.29
CA GLU A 49 25.05 11.83 6.38
C GLU A 49 25.45 11.50 7.82
N GLU A 50 25.04 12.33 8.78
CA GLU A 50 25.23 12.08 10.20
C GLU A 50 24.59 10.76 10.65
N THR A 51 23.32 10.56 10.27
CA THR A 51 22.57 9.34 10.56
C THR A 51 23.19 8.14 9.83
N HIS A 52 23.59 8.31 8.57
CA HIS A 52 24.30 7.27 7.82
C HIS A 52 25.57 6.82 8.52
N TYR A 53 26.34 7.76 9.05
CA TYR A 53 27.54 7.48 9.83
C TYR A 53 27.23 6.67 11.08
N VAL A 54 26.25 7.10 11.88
CA VAL A 54 25.82 6.43 13.11
C VAL A 54 25.39 4.98 12.82
N LEU A 55 24.52 4.78 11.84
CA LEU A 55 24.06 3.45 11.43
C LEU A 55 25.23 2.55 10.99
N LYS A 56 26.15 3.08 10.18
CA LYS A 56 27.33 2.36 9.72
C LYS A 56 28.28 2.00 10.86
N LYS A 57 28.52 2.93 11.79
CA LYS A 57 29.39 2.71 12.96
C LYS A 57 28.94 1.53 13.81
N PHE A 58 27.62 1.38 13.97
CA PHE A 58 27.04 0.30 14.77
C PHE A 58 26.58 -0.92 13.95
N GLY A 59 26.87 -0.95 12.64
CA GLY A 59 26.55 -2.09 11.77
C GLY A 59 25.04 -2.33 11.59
N VAL A 60 24.24 -1.26 11.60
CA VAL A 60 22.78 -1.32 11.49
C VAL A 60 22.36 -0.85 10.10
N ASP A 61 21.51 -1.64 9.43
CA ASP A 61 20.92 -1.22 8.16
C ASP A 61 19.92 -0.10 8.37
N ALA A 62 19.89 0.85 7.42
CA ALA A 62 18.90 1.91 7.43
C ALA A 62 17.47 1.34 7.35
N PRO A 63 16.53 1.80 8.20
CA PRO A 63 15.14 1.37 8.14
C PRO A 63 14.57 1.55 6.72
N PRO A 64 13.79 0.60 6.20
CA PRO A 64 13.26 0.74 4.86
C PRO A 64 12.25 1.89 4.78
N LEU A 65 12.22 2.58 3.64
CA LEU A 65 11.35 3.73 3.39
C LEU A 65 9.86 3.34 3.50
N LEU A 66 9.10 4.15 4.21
CA LEU A 66 7.64 4.11 4.25
C LEU A 66 7.13 5.43 3.65
N GLN A 67 6.79 5.38 2.36
CA GLN A 67 6.36 6.59 1.63
C GLN A 67 5.00 7.09 2.08
N ASN A 68 4.05 6.18 2.35
CA ASN A 68 2.72 6.52 2.85
C ASN A 68 2.14 5.41 3.73
N VAL A 69 1.18 5.79 4.56
CA VAL A 69 0.40 4.89 5.41
C VAL A 69 -1.07 4.77 4.98
N LYS A 70 -1.41 5.33 3.81
CA LYS A 70 -2.71 5.11 3.18
C LYS A 70 -2.96 3.62 2.96
N LEU A 71 -4.21 3.21 3.13
CA LEU A 71 -4.60 1.83 2.88
C LEU A 71 -4.67 1.57 1.37
N GLN A 72 -4.11 0.45 0.93
CA GLN A 72 -4.20 -0.01 -0.45
C GLN A 72 -5.01 -1.30 -0.53
N VAL A 73 -5.48 -1.68 -1.72
CA VAL A 73 -6.24 -2.93 -1.93
C VAL A 73 -5.49 -4.17 -1.45
N LYS A 74 -4.16 -4.21 -1.58
CA LYS A 74 -3.31 -5.28 -1.04
C LYS A 74 -3.39 -5.45 0.48
N ASP A 75 -3.81 -4.41 1.20
CA ASP A 75 -3.97 -4.39 2.65
C ASP A 75 -5.35 -4.93 3.08
N ILE A 76 -6.26 -5.21 2.13
CA ILE A 76 -7.59 -5.79 2.35
C ILE A 76 -7.55 -7.31 2.20
N ASP A 77 -8.41 -8.01 2.94
CA ASP A 77 -8.67 -9.44 2.73
C ASP A 77 -9.35 -9.69 1.37
N ILE A 78 -8.55 -10.13 0.40
CA ILE A 78 -9.02 -10.47 -0.95
C ILE A 78 -9.52 -11.91 -0.97
N HIS A 79 -10.77 -12.07 -1.40
CA HIS A 79 -11.38 -13.38 -1.55
C HIS A 79 -10.88 -14.06 -2.81
N LYS A 80 -9.92 -14.97 -2.65
CA LYS A 80 -9.40 -15.78 -3.75
C LYS A 80 -10.42 -16.87 -4.10
N ILE A 81 -10.92 -16.83 -5.32
CA ILE A 81 -11.84 -17.81 -5.88
C ILE A 81 -11.19 -18.36 -7.15
N GLU A 82 -11.24 -19.67 -7.33
CA GLU A 82 -10.79 -20.29 -8.57
C GLU A 82 -11.79 -20.02 -9.70
N GLY A 83 -11.28 -19.62 -10.87
CA GLY A 83 -12.12 -19.33 -12.03
C GLY A 83 -12.61 -20.57 -12.76
N VAL A 84 -13.57 -20.36 -13.67
CA VAL A 84 -14.00 -21.38 -14.64
C VAL A 84 -13.62 -20.95 -16.05
N ALA A 85 -13.36 -21.92 -16.93
CA ALA A 85 -13.13 -21.63 -18.34
C ALA A 85 -14.44 -21.17 -19.03
N PRO A 86 -14.38 -20.38 -20.12
CA PRO A 86 -15.56 -19.79 -20.74
C PRO A 86 -16.54 -20.83 -21.32
N ASN A 87 -16.04 -22.03 -21.62
CA ASN A 87 -16.81 -23.12 -22.23
C ASN A 87 -17.45 -24.06 -21.20
N VAL A 88 -17.18 -23.88 -19.90
CA VAL A 88 -17.81 -24.67 -18.83
C VAL A 88 -19.31 -24.41 -18.82
N SER A 89 -20.13 -25.42 -18.51
CA SER A 89 -21.59 -25.28 -18.51
C SER A 89 -22.11 -24.48 -17.31
N ILE A 90 -23.34 -23.99 -17.40
CA ILE A 90 -24.03 -23.36 -16.28
C ILE A 90 -24.24 -24.36 -15.14
N LYS A 91 -24.60 -25.62 -15.42
CA LYS A 91 -24.78 -26.68 -14.41
C LYS A 91 -23.52 -26.83 -13.53
N ASP A 92 -22.37 -26.97 -14.17
CA ASP A 92 -21.09 -27.16 -13.49
C ASP A 92 -20.68 -25.91 -12.69
N THR A 93 -20.88 -24.73 -13.27
CA THR A 93 -20.57 -23.47 -12.60
C THR A 93 -21.47 -23.24 -11.40
N TRP A 94 -22.76 -23.57 -11.49
CA TRP A 94 -23.70 -23.51 -10.39
C TRP A 94 -23.38 -24.51 -9.28
N ALA A 95 -22.92 -25.73 -9.65
CA ALA A 95 -22.45 -26.72 -8.68
C ALA A 95 -21.24 -26.19 -7.89
N LYS A 96 -20.23 -25.63 -8.57
CA LYS A 96 -19.08 -24.97 -7.92
C LYS A 96 -19.52 -23.83 -7.01
N MET A 97 -20.46 -22.99 -7.46
CA MET A 97 -21.00 -21.89 -6.64
C MET A 97 -21.65 -22.40 -5.34
N LYS A 98 -22.39 -23.50 -5.40
CA LYS A 98 -23.03 -24.11 -4.22
C LYS A 98 -22.02 -24.74 -3.28
N GLU A 99 -21.09 -25.54 -3.82
CA GLU A 99 -20.06 -26.25 -3.06
C GLU A 99 -19.18 -25.27 -2.28
N GLU A 100 -18.72 -24.21 -2.94
CA GLU A 100 -17.85 -23.19 -2.32
C GLU A 100 -18.63 -22.09 -1.57
N ASN A 101 -19.98 -22.13 -1.59
CA ASN A 101 -20.87 -21.10 -1.03
C ASN A 101 -20.55 -19.67 -1.53
N ILE A 102 -20.27 -19.55 -2.82
CA ILE A 102 -19.96 -18.28 -3.51
C ILE A 102 -21.12 -17.85 -4.41
N LYS A 103 -21.19 -16.55 -4.71
CA LYS A 103 -22.27 -15.96 -5.52
C LYS A 103 -21.81 -15.38 -6.85
N THR A 104 -20.50 -15.29 -7.03
CA THR A 104 -19.85 -14.69 -8.19
C THR A 104 -18.61 -15.52 -8.51
N VAL A 105 -18.45 -15.92 -9.77
CA VAL A 105 -17.34 -16.73 -10.26
C VAL A 105 -16.62 -15.94 -11.36
N PRO A 106 -15.27 -15.88 -11.36
CA PRO A 106 -14.53 -15.27 -12.43
C PRO A 106 -14.44 -16.25 -13.60
N VAL A 107 -14.65 -15.75 -14.82
CA VAL A 107 -14.46 -16.54 -16.04
C VAL A 107 -13.08 -16.19 -16.61
N LEU A 108 -12.21 -17.19 -16.68
CA LEU A 108 -10.80 -17.01 -16.99
C LEU A 108 -10.41 -17.70 -18.30
N LYS A 109 -9.53 -17.06 -19.08
CA LYS A 109 -8.81 -17.69 -20.19
C LYS A 109 -7.33 -17.48 -19.93
N GLU A 110 -6.57 -18.56 -19.71
CA GLU A 110 -5.13 -18.49 -19.44
C GLU A 110 -4.80 -17.49 -18.28
N ASP A 111 -5.57 -17.56 -17.18
CA ASP A 111 -5.52 -16.66 -16.00
C ASP A 111 -5.96 -15.20 -16.23
N GLU A 112 -6.29 -14.81 -17.46
CA GLU A 112 -6.86 -13.51 -17.77
C GLU A 112 -8.37 -13.50 -17.55
N LEU A 113 -8.87 -12.44 -16.92
CA LEU A 113 -10.29 -12.26 -16.68
C LEU A 113 -11.01 -11.85 -17.97
N VAL A 114 -11.86 -12.73 -18.50
CA VAL A 114 -12.65 -12.46 -19.71
C VAL A 114 -14.13 -12.19 -19.42
N GLY A 115 -14.56 -12.42 -18.18
CA GLY A 115 -15.94 -12.18 -17.76
C GLY A 115 -16.16 -12.54 -16.31
N VAL A 116 -17.35 -12.23 -15.80
CA VAL A 116 -17.81 -12.64 -14.48
C VAL A 116 -19.22 -13.18 -14.62
N ILE A 117 -19.50 -14.28 -13.91
CA ILE A 117 -20.85 -14.85 -13.86
C ILE A 117 -21.33 -14.88 -12.41
N SER A 118 -22.52 -14.34 -12.18
CA SER A 118 -23.17 -14.30 -10.87
C SER A 118 -24.36 -15.24 -10.82
N THR A 119 -24.86 -15.52 -9.61
CA THR A 119 -26.12 -16.23 -9.44
C THR A 119 -27.31 -15.50 -10.08
N GLY A 120 -27.23 -14.17 -10.18
CA GLY A 120 -28.23 -13.35 -10.88
C GLY A 120 -28.22 -13.64 -12.37
N ASP A 121 -27.05 -13.67 -13.00
CA ASP A 121 -26.90 -13.98 -14.43
C ASP A 121 -27.44 -15.38 -14.75
N ILE A 122 -27.13 -16.37 -13.90
CA ILE A 122 -27.65 -17.74 -14.04
C ILE A 122 -29.17 -17.79 -13.87
N ALA A 123 -29.72 -17.07 -12.90
CA ALA A 123 -31.18 -17.02 -12.71
C ALA A 123 -31.88 -16.35 -13.90
N THR A 124 -31.37 -15.23 -14.40
CA THR A 124 -31.87 -14.56 -15.61
C THR A 124 -31.76 -15.48 -16.83
N SER A 125 -30.67 -16.25 -16.95
CA SER A 125 -30.52 -17.24 -18.01
C SER A 125 -31.48 -18.41 -17.92
N TYR A 126 -32.10 -18.66 -16.76
CA TYR A 126 -33.09 -19.73 -16.64
C TYR A 126 -34.51 -19.21 -16.90
N MET A 127 -34.78 -17.98 -16.47
CA MET A 127 -36.11 -17.35 -16.61
C MET A 127 -36.36 -16.75 -18.00
N GLY A 128 -35.30 -16.36 -18.74
CA GLY A 128 -35.42 -15.67 -20.03
C GLY A 128 -35.36 -16.57 -21.27
N VAL A 129 -35.29 -17.89 -21.13
CA VAL A 129 -35.06 -18.80 -22.25
C VAL A 129 -36.37 -19.28 -22.84
N TYR A 130 -36.83 -18.56 -23.86
CA TYR A 130 -37.97 -18.94 -24.70
C TYR A 130 -37.55 -19.40 -26.10
N ASP A 131 -36.25 -19.29 -26.44
CA ASP A 131 -35.72 -19.63 -27.77
C ASP A 131 -35.18 -21.06 -27.81
N SER A 132 -35.78 -21.90 -28.66
CA SER A 132 -35.36 -23.28 -28.90
C SER A 132 -34.02 -23.37 -29.65
N ARG A 133 -33.51 -22.28 -30.25
CA ARG A 133 -32.21 -22.21 -30.92
C ARG A 133 -31.06 -21.77 -30.00
N ILE A 134 -31.32 -21.55 -28.70
CA ILE A 134 -30.31 -20.99 -27.81
C ILE A 134 -29.05 -21.85 -27.67
N LEU A 135 -29.17 -23.18 -27.71
CA LEU A 135 -28.01 -24.07 -27.63
C LEU A 135 -27.06 -23.91 -28.82
N SER A 136 -27.61 -23.75 -30.03
CA SER A 136 -26.83 -23.56 -31.26
C SER A 136 -26.24 -22.14 -31.32
N ALA A 137 -27.02 -21.13 -30.93
CA ALA A 137 -26.56 -19.75 -30.79
C ALA A 137 -25.40 -19.62 -29.78
N ALA A 138 -25.46 -20.37 -28.68
CA ALA A 138 -24.38 -20.42 -27.69
C ALA A 138 -23.18 -21.27 -28.12
N ARG A 139 -23.30 -22.00 -29.23
CA ARG A 139 -22.32 -22.98 -29.73
C ARG A 139 -21.95 -23.96 -28.61
N THR A 140 -22.94 -24.71 -28.15
CA THR A 140 -22.82 -25.61 -27.00
C THR A 140 -22.05 -26.87 -27.39
N GLN A 141 -21.06 -27.26 -26.59
CA GLN A 141 -20.26 -28.46 -26.86
C GLN A 141 -21.04 -29.72 -26.45
N TYR A 142 -20.99 -30.79 -27.25
CA TYR A 142 -21.75 -32.02 -26.95
C TYR A 142 -21.35 -32.63 -25.61
N ARG A 143 -20.06 -32.55 -25.21
CA ARG A 143 -19.61 -32.97 -23.88
C ARG A 143 -20.38 -32.31 -22.73
N ASN A 144 -20.75 -31.03 -22.87
CA ASN A 144 -21.55 -30.34 -21.85
C ASN A 144 -22.98 -30.89 -21.82
N ILE A 145 -23.57 -31.21 -22.98
CA ILE A 145 -24.91 -31.80 -23.08
C ILE A 145 -24.92 -33.18 -22.42
N ILE A 146 -23.95 -34.02 -22.76
CA ILE A 146 -23.76 -35.36 -22.18
C ILE A 146 -23.66 -35.28 -20.66
N LYS A 147 -22.76 -34.46 -20.12
CA LYS A 147 -22.57 -34.31 -18.67
C LYS A 147 -23.80 -33.68 -17.97
N THR A 148 -24.47 -32.74 -18.62
CA THR A 148 -25.67 -32.10 -18.07
C THR A 148 -26.84 -33.07 -17.92
N LEU A 149 -26.97 -34.01 -18.87
CA LEU A 149 -28.04 -35.00 -18.88
C LEU A 149 -27.62 -36.33 -18.24
N ASP A 150 -26.47 -36.39 -17.56
CA ASP A 150 -25.92 -37.62 -16.99
C ASP A 150 -25.91 -38.77 -18.02
N GLY A 151 -25.61 -38.40 -19.26
CA GLY A 151 -25.77 -39.25 -20.43
C GLY A 151 -24.51 -39.98 -20.87
N LYS A 152 -24.69 -40.88 -21.83
CA LYS A 152 -23.64 -41.66 -22.49
C LYS A 152 -23.67 -41.39 -23.98
N LEU A 153 -22.50 -41.10 -24.56
CA LEU A 153 -22.34 -41.01 -26.01
C LEU A 153 -22.46 -42.42 -26.63
N VAL A 154 -23.40 -42.58 -27.55
CA VAL A 154 -23.58 -43.82 -28.33
C VAL A 154 -22.80 -43.74 -29.64
N THR A 155 -22.92 -42.61 -30.35
CA THR A 155 -22.14 -42.33 -31.57
C THR A 155 -21.94 -40.81 -31.74
N GLY A 156 -20.96 -40.43 -32.55
CA GLY A 156 -20.55 -39.04 -32.80
C GLY A 156 -19.31 -38.62 -32.01
N ASN A 157 -19.06 -37.31 -31.93
CA ASN A 157 -17.86 -36.73 -31.30
C ASN A 157 -18.24 -35.76 -30.18
N GLU A 158 -17.93 -36.11 -28.92
CA GLU A 158 -18.21 -35.26 -27.76
C GLU A 158 -17.49 -33.90 -27.77
N HIS A 159 -16.36 -33.79 -28.48
CA HIS A 159 -15.63 -32.52 -28.63
C HIS A 159 -16.25 -31.57 -29.65
N GLY A 160 -17.21 -32.05 -30.46
CA GLY A 160 -17.97 -31.25 -31.41
C GLY A 160 -18.88 -30.22 -30.75
N TYR A 161 -19.36 -29.28 -31.55
CA TYR A 161 -20.25 -28.20 -31.11
C TYR A 161 -21.56 -28.25 -31.88
N PHE A 162 -22.66 -28.13 -31.16
CA PHE A 162 -23.96 -27.86 -31.75
C PHE A 162 -24.01 -26.40 -32.18
N THR A 163 -24.03 -26.15 -33.50
CA THR A 163 -23.90 -24.80 -34.08
C THR A 163 -25.08 -24.36 -34.94
N LYS A 164 -26.00 -25.27 -35.28
CA LYS A 164 -27.20 -25.02 -36.10
C LYS A 164 -28.38 -25.82 -35.54
N GLY A 165 -29.58 -25.50 -35.99
CA GLY A 165 -30.81 -26.19 -35.56
C GLY A 165 -31.40 -25.68 -34.24
N LYS A 166 -32.62 -26.14 -33.96
CA LYS A 166 -33.36 -25.92 -32.71
C LYS A 166 -33.44 -27.20 -31.89
N VAL A 167 -33.69 -27.04 -30.59
CA VAL A 167 -34.03 -28.15 -29.70
C VAL A 167 -35.52 -28.44 -29.85
N THR A 168 -35.86 -29.68 -30.17
CA THR A 168 -37.25 -30.12 -30.35
C THR A 168 -37.51 -31.46 -29.68
N ILE A 169 -38.79 -31.80 -29.47
CA ILE A 169 -39.23 -33.03 -28.82
C ILE A 169 -40.02 -33.86 -29.85
N GLY A 170 -39.51 -35.03 -30.19
CA GLY A 170 -40.19 -35.99 -31.07
C GLY A 170 -41.17 -36.87 -30.30
N ALA A 171 -42.29 -36.30 -29.86
CA ALA A 171 -43.36 -37.04 -29.17
C ALA A 171 -44.55 -37.41 -30.09
N SER A 172 -44.63 -36.81 -31.27
CA SER A 172 -45.72 -37.00 -32.24
C SER A 172 -45.54 -38.26 -33.10
N ASN A 173 -46.47 -38.53 -34.02
CA ASN A 173 -46.27 -39.52 -35.09
C ASN A 173 -45.32 -38.97 -36.17
N PRO A 174 -44.72 -39.84 -37.02
CA PRO A 174 -43.73 -39.43 -38.02
C PRO A 174 -44.22 -38.32 -38.97
N ASP A 175 -45.46 -38.43 -39.47
CA ASP A 175 -46.02 -37.44 -40.41
C ASP A 175 -45.99 -36.01 -39.82
N MET A 176 -46.40 -35.84 -38.56
CA MET A 176 -46.36 -34.54 -37.89
C MET A 176 -44.94 -34.12 -37.51
N MET A 177 -44.03 -35.08 -37.26
CA MET A 177 -42.63 -34.78 -36.94
C MET A 177 -41.90 -34.17 -38.14
N GLU A 178 -42.16 -34.65 -39.35
CA GLU A 178 -41.61 -34.10 -40.59
C GLU A 178 -42.00 -32.62 -40.83
N GLU A 179 -43.11 -32.16 -40.26
CA GLU A 179 -43.56 -30.77 -40.39
C GLU A 179 -42.72 -29.77 -39.58
N PHE A 180 -42.08 -30.21 -38.49
CA PHE A 180 -41.39 -29.29 -37.56
C PHE A 180 -39.94 -29.66 -37.25
N ILE A 181 -39.50 -30.90 -37.51
CA ILE A 181 -38.09 -31.28 -37.38
C ILE A 181 -37.38 -30.88 -38.67
N GLU A 182 -36.34 -30.07 -38.52
CA GLU A 182 -35.49 -29.63 -39.63
C GLU A 182 -34.14 -30.35 -39.58
N LYS A 183 -33.44 -30.36 -40.73
CA LYS A 183 -32.03 -30.72 -40.79
C LYS A 183 -31.23 -29.91 -39.76
N ASP A 184 -30.22 -30.54 -39.18
CA ASP A 184 -29.35 -30.00 -38.13
C ASP A 184 -30.03 -29.83 -36.74
N ASP A 185 -31.29 -30.22 -36.55
CA ASP A 185 -31.96 -30.10 -35.23
C ASP A 185 -31.38 -31.04 -34.17
N LEU A 186 -31.61 -30.69 -32.90
CA LEU A 186 -31.41 -31.58 -31.76
C LEU A 186 -32.77 -32.10 -31.30
N VAL A 187 -32.99 -33.40 -31.42
CA VAL A 187 -34.29 -34.03 -31.18
C VAL A 187 -34.24 -34.89 -29.91
N ILE A 188 -35.10 -34.58 -28.93
CA ILE A 188 -35.29 -35.37 -27.71
C ILE A 188 -36.39 -36.41 -27.97
N LEU A 189 -36.07 -37.69 -27.77
CA LEU A 189 -36.87 -38.84 -28.20
C LEU A 189 -36.99 -39.90 -27.10
N GLY A 190 -38.07 -40.66 -27.15
CA GLY A 190 -38.27 -41.88 -26.35
C GLY A 190 -37.77 -43.14 -27.07
N ASN A 191 -38.44 -44.26 -26.82
CA ASN A 191 -38.09 -45.58 -27.35
C ASN A 191 -38.84 -46.00 -28.63
N ARG A 192 -39.60 -45.09 -29.26
CA ARG A 192 -40.36 -45.40 -30.47
C ARG A 192 -39.44 -45.46 -31.68
N TYR A 193 -39.42 -46.62 -32.35
CA TYR A 193 -38.60 -46.85 -33.54
C TYR A 193 -38.87 -45.82 -34.63
N GLU A 194 -40.15 -45.57 -34.94
CA GLU A 194 -40.55 -44.71 -36.06
C GLU A 194 -40.13 -43.25 -35.83
N ALA A 195 -40.13 -42.80 -34.58
CA ALA A 195 -39.69 -41.46 -34.20
C ALA A 195 -38.16 -41.31 -34.30
N GLN A 196 -37.41 -42.34 -33.88
CA GLN A 196 -35.95 -42.38 -34.04
C GLN A 196 -35.55 -42.41 -35.52
N ALA A 197 -36.22 -43.25 -36.32
CA ALA A 197 -35.98 -43.37 -37.76
C ALA A 197 -36.25 -42.04 -38.47
N CYS A 198 -37.39 -41.40 -38.20
CA CYS A 198 -37.74 -40.09 -38.76
C CYS A 198 -36.66 -39.02 -38.50
N ALA A 199 -36.15 -38.92 -37.26
CA ALA A 199 -35.10 -37.94 -36.94
C ALA A 199 -33.75 -38.23 -37.65
N VAL A 200 -33.39 -39.51 -37.81
CA VAL A 200 -32.20 -39.91 -38.58
C VAL A 200 -32.39 -39.62 -40.07
N ASP A 201 -33.56 -39.93 -40.62
CA ASP A 201 -33.89 -39.73 -42.03
C ASP A 201 -33.86 -38.24 -42.44
N ILE A 202 -34.30 -37.34 -41.55
CA ILE A 202 -34.28 -35.88 -41.75
C ILE A 202 -32.86 -35.28 -41.64
N ASP A 203 -31.86 -36.07 -41.21
CA ASP A 203 -30.48 -35.60 -40.99
C ASP A 203 -30.37 -34.62 -39.80
N ALA A 204 -31.01 -34.97 -38.68
CA ALA A 204 -30.87 -34.23 -37.42
C ALA A 204 -29.42 -34.25 -36.93
N SER A 205 -28.94 -33.15 -36.34
CA SER A 205 -27.56 -33.06 -35.85
C SER A 205 -27.31 -33.90 -34.60
N CYS A 206 -28.34 -34.04 -33.75
CA CYS A 206 -28.20 -34.77 -32.49
C CYS A 206 -29.53 -35.39 -32.05
N LEU A 207 -29.47 -36.65 -31.60
CA LEU A 207 -30.59 -37.33 -30.93
C LEU A 207 -30.27 -37.50 -29.45
N ILE A 208 -31.24 -37.16 -28.60
CA ILE A 208 -31.19 -37.43 -27.16
C ILE A 208 -32.25 -38.48 -26.84
N LEU A 209 -31.78 -39.67 -26.46
CA LEU A 209 -32.60 -40.84 -26.21
C LEU A 209 -32.86 -40.99 -24.71
N CYS A 210 -34.09 -40.72 -24.32
CA CYS A 210 -34.53 -40.74 -22.93
C CYS A 210 -34.72 -42.16 -22.39
N GLN A 211 -34.65 -42.30 -21.07
CA GLN A 211 -34.80 -43.56 -20.33
C GLN A 211 -33.88 -44.68 -20.85
N ASN A 212 -32.67 -44.33 -21.28
CA ASN A 212 -31.69 -45.24 -21.89
C ASN A 212 -32.25 -46.06 -23.06
N ALA A 213 -33.16 -45.48 -23.85
CA ALA A 213 -33.74 -46.15 -25.00
C ALA A 213 -32.65 -46.67 -25.95
N GLU A 214 -32.78 -47.93 -26.36
CA GLU A 214 -31.85 -48.56 -27.30
C GLU A 214 -32.03 -48.01 -28.72
N VAL A 215 -30.94 -48.06 -29.49
CA VAL A 215 -30.92 -47.71 -30.91
C VAL A 215 -30.76 -48.98 -31.72
N PRO A 216 -31.68 -49.29 -32.64
CA PRO A 216 -31.52 -50.36 -33.61
C PRO A 216 -30.22 -50.22 -34.41
N LYS A 217 -29.54 -51.33 -34.68
CA LYS A 217 -28.23 -51.34 -35.39
C LYS A 217 -28.27 -50.65 -36.76
N GLU A 218 -29.39 -50.76 -37.47
CA GLU A 218 -29.59 -50.14 -38.77
C GLU A 218 -29.59 -48.60 -38.68
N LEU A 219 -30.30 -48.05 -37.69
CA LEU A 219 -30.31 -46.61 -37.42
C LEU A 219 -28.96 -46.11 -36.91
N LEU A 220 -28.27 -46.91 -36.10
CA LEU A 220 -26.93 -46.56 -35.59
C LEU A 220 -25.92 -46.42 -36.73
N LYS A 221 -25.90 -47.38 -37.67
CA LYS A 221 -25.00 -47.34 -38.82
C LYS A 221 -25.28 -46.12 -39.70
N LYS A 222 -26.57 -45.82 -39.95
CA LYS A 222 -26.97 -44.65 -40.71
C LYS A 222 -26.58 -43.34 -40.02
N ALA A 223 -26.78 -43.26 -38.70
CA ALA A 223 -26.33 -42.12 -37.89
C ALA A 223 -24.81 -41.92 -37.94
N GLU A 224 -24.02 -42.99 -37.93
CA GLU A 224 -22.56 -42.92 -38.12
C GLU A 224 -22.17 -42.36 -39.50
N GLU A 225 -22.80 -42.85 -40.57
CA GLU A 225 -22.56 -42.38 -41.95
C GLU A 225 -22.91 -40.89 -42.11
N GLN A 226 -23.96 -40.42 -41.43
CA GLN A 226 -24.41 -39.03 -41.41
C GLN A 226 -23.72 -38.17 -40.34
N SER A 227 -22.81 -38.74 -39.53
CA SER A 227 -22.16 -38.06 -38.41
C SER A 227 -23.12 -37.44 -37.38
N ILE A 228 -24.28 -38.07 -37.19
CA ILE A 228 -25.30 -37.69 -36.21
C ILE A 228 -24.80 -38.05 -34.81
N VAL A 229 -24.89 -37.12 -33.86
CA VAL A 229 -24.54 -37.38 -32.46
C VAL A 229 -25.71 -38.06 -31.76
N ILE A 230 -25.49 -39.22 -31.13
CA ILE A 230 -26.53 -39.88 -30.32
C ILE A 230 -26.08 -39.93 -28.86
N ILE A 231 -26.92 -39.38 -27.99
CA ILE A 231 -26.71 -39.33 -26.54
C ILE A 231 -27.86 -40.08 -25.86
N GLN A 232 -27.54 -41.14 -25.11
CA GLN A 232 -28.50 -41.78 -24.22
C GLN A 232 -28.48 -41.09 -22.86
N THR A 233 -29.65 -40.90 -22.25
CA THR A 233 -29.77 -40.37 -20.89
C THR A 233 -30.74 -41.23 -20.08
N PRO A 234 -30.48 -41.45 -18.78
CA PRO A 234 -31.44 -42.12 -17.90
C PRO A 234 -32.70 -41.29 -17.66
N HIS A 235 -32.69 -40.00 -17.98
CA HIS A 235 -33.79 -39.07 -17.73
C HIS A 235 -34.95 -39.29 -18.71
N ASP A 236 -36.17 -39.03 -18.25
CA ASP A 236 -37.35 -38.91 -19.11
C ASP A 236 -37.31 -37.63 -19.98
N THR A 237 -38.20 -37.54 -20.97
CA THR A 237 -38.27 -36.43 -21.92
C THR A 237 -38.45 -35.07 -21.24
N PHE A 238 -39.27 -34.99 -20.19
CA PHE A 238 -39.53 -33.74 -19.48
C PHE A 238 -38.28 -33.27 -18.72
N THR A 239 -37.65 -34.19 -18.00
CA THR A 239 -36.43 -33.93 -17.23
C THR A 239 -35.27 -33.57 -18.16
N ALA A 240 -35.11 -34.28 -19.27
CA ALA A 240 -34.11 -33.97 -20.29
C ALA A 240 -34.33 -32.57 -20.87
N ALA A 241 -35.56 -32.24 -21.30
CA ALA A 241 -35.89 -30.93 -21.85
C ALA A 241 -35.65 -29.78 -20.85
N ARG A 242 -35.91 -30.01 -19.56
CA ARG A 242 -35.64 -29.02 -18.50
C ARG A 242 -34.16 -28.82 -18.23
N LEU A 243 -33.39 -29.91 -18.22
CA LEU A 243 -31.96 -29.87 -17.87
C LEU A 243 -31.09 -29.40 -19.04
N ILE A 244 -31.47 -29.67 -20.29
CA ILE A 244 -30.60 -29.46 -21.46
C ILE A 244 -30.08 -28.01 -21.56
N ASN A 245 -30.89 -27.02 -21.20
CA ASN A 245 -30.48 -25.60 -21.21
C ASN A 245 -29.34 -25.29 -20.22
N GLN A 246 -29.13 -26.11 -19.20
CA GLN A 246 -28.02 -25.95 -18.25
C GLN A 246 -26.67 -26.37 -18.85
N SER A 247 -26.66 -26.99 -20.04
CA SER A 247 -25.43 -27.35 -20.79
C SER A 247 -24.78 -26.15 -21.48
N ILE A 248 -25.52 -25.05 -21.63
CA ILE A 248 -25.05 -23.83 -22.30
C ILE A 248 -23.77 -23.32 -21.61
N PRO A 249 -22.72 -22.97 -22.38
CA PRO A 249 -21.47 -22.48 -21.80
C PRO A 249 -21.65 -21.13 -21.10
N VAL A 250 -20.96 -20.93 -19.97
CA VAL A 250 -21.04 -19.69 -19.17
C VAL A 250 -20.69 -18.44 -19.96
N LYS A 251 -19.83 -18.55 -20.98
CA LYS A 251 -19.55 -17.43 -21.87
C LYS A 251 -20.82 -16.89 -22.53
N HIS A 252 -21.93 -17.60 -22.63
CA HIS A 252 -23.12 -17.03 -23.25
C HIS A 252 -23.81 -16.01 -22.35
N PHE A 253 -23.83 -16.24 -21.04
CA PHE A 253 -24.58 -15.43 -20.05
C PHE A 253 -23.72 -14.59 -19.12
N MET A 254 -22.41 -14.82 -19.08
CA MET A 254 -21.51 -14.01 -18.26
C MET A 254 -21.60 -12.54 -18.65
N SER A 255 -21.38 -11.66 -17.68
CA SER A 255 -21.18 -10.24 -17.94
C SER A 255 -19.89 -10.03 -18.74
N LYS A 256 -20.02 -9.48 -19.95
CA LYS A 256 -18.93 -9.10 -20.86
C LYS A 256 -19.04 -7.61 -21.17
N GLY A 257 -18.03 -6.84 -20.83
CA GLY A 257 -18.02 -5.38 -20.99
C GLY A 257 -16.87 -4.80 -20.18
N PRO A 258 -16.75 -3.46 -20.06
CA PRO A 258 -15.78 -2.87 -19.14
C PRO A 258 -16.19 -3.21 -17.71
N LEU A 259 -15.72 -4.35 -17.22
CA LEU A 259 -15.88 -4.78 -15.85
C LEU A 259 -15.23 -3.72 -14.96
N THR A 260 -15.94 -3.33 -13.89
CA THR A 260 -15.33 -2.48 -12.87
C THR A 260 -14.35 -3.33 -12.09
N THR A 261 -13.06 -3.14 -12.34
CA THR A 261 -11.96 -3.87 -11.73
C THR A 261 -11.04 -2.91 -10.97
N PHE A 262 -10.30 -3.44 -10.00
CA PHE A 262 -9.32 -2.69 -9.24
C PHE A 262 -7.96 -3.39 -9.29
N ARG A 263 -6.90 -2.67 -8.95
CA ARG A 263 -5.53 -3.18 -8.84
C ARG A 263 -5.12 -3.30 -7.38
N MET A 264 -4.17 -4.19 -7.11
CA MET A 264 -3.58 -4.37 -5.77
C MET A 264 -2.98 -3.08 -5.18
N THR A 265 -2.58 -2.14 -6.03
CA THR A 265 -1.94 -0.87 -5.67
C THR A 265 -2.90 0.28 -5.48
N ASP A 266 -4.18 0.13 -5.88
CA ASP A 266 -5.16 1.20 -5.78
C ASP A 266 -5.42 1.54 -4.31
N TYR A 267 -5.70 2.81 -4.03
CA TYR A 267 -6.02 3.26 -2.68
C TYR A 267 -7.45 2.89 -2.32
N VAL A 268 -7.63 2.54 -1.04
CA VAL A 268 -8.91 2.07 -0.51
C VAL A 268 -9.99 3.15 -0.58
N GLU A 269 -9.64 4.41 -0.37
CA GLU A 269 -10.57 5.55 -0.49
C GLU A 269 -11.10 5.72 -1.92
N ASP A 270 -10.21 5.67 -2.92
CA ASP A 270 -10.58 5.82 -4.33
C ASP A 270 -11.57 4.74 -4.77
N ILE A 271 -11.32 3.49 -4.38
CA ILE A 271 -12.20 2.38 -4.75
C ILE A 271 -13.52 2.38 -3.97
N LYS A 272 -13.55 2.96 -2.75
CA LYS A 272 -14.76 3.05 -1.91
C LYS A 272 -15.85 3.84 -2.61
N ASP A 273 -15.48 4.96 -3.23
CA ASP A 273 -16.39 5.83 -3.96
C ASP A 273 -17.00 5.10 -5.17
N VAL A 274 -16.18 4.34 -5.89
CA VAL A 274 -16.63 3.52 -7.02
C VAL A 274 -17.57 2.41 -6.54
N MET A 275 -17.17 1.67 -5.49
CA MET A 275 -17.94 0.55 -4.94
C MET A 275 -19.30 0.98 -4.39
N THR A 276 -19.40 2.19 -3.83
CA THR A 276 -20.66 2.75 -3.30
C THR A 276 -21.64 3.08 -4.43
N LYS A 277 -21.14 3.61 -5.56
CA LYS A 277 -21.95 4.01 -6.72
C LYS A 277 -22.43 2.81 -7.56
N LYS A 278 -21.69 1.70 -7.60
CA LYS A 278 -21.97 0.54 -8.46
C LYS A 278 -22.69 -0.57 -7.70
N LYS A 279 -23.80 -1.11 -8.25
CA LYS A 279 -24.63 -2.15 -7.60
C LYS A 279 -24.01 -3.57 -7.57
N PHE A 280 -22.78 -3.75 -8.05
CA PHE A 280 -22.12 -5.05 -8.08
C PHE A 280 -21.76 -5.51 -6.66
N ARG A 281 -21.90 -6.82 -6.42
CA ARG A 281 -21.58 -7.44 -5.12
C ARG A 281 -20.07 -7.59 -4.92
N ASP A 282 -19.41 -8.10 -5.94
CA ASP A 282 -18.00 -8.48 -5.94
C ASP A 282 -17.31 -7.77 -7.12
N PHE A 283 -16.12 -7.21 -6.85
CA PHE A 283 -15.31 -6.49 -7.83
C PHE A 283 -14.01 -7.26 -8.06
N PRO A 284 -13.67 -7.63 -9.31
CA PRO A 284 -12.42 -8.33 -9.60
C PRO A 284 -11.19 -7.47 -9.29
N ILE A 285 -10.19 -8.10 -8.69
CA ILE A 285 -8.86 -7.51 -8.49
C ILE A 285 -7.91 -8.12 -9.51
N LEU A 286 -7.19 -7.26 -10.23
CA LEU A 286 -6.21 -7.63 -11.24
C LEU A 286 -4.79 -7.26 -10.78
N ASP A 287 -3.79 -7.99 -11.28
CA ASP A 287 -2.40 -7.54 -11.21
C ASP A 287 -2.04 -6.61 -12.39
N ARG A 288 -0.78 -6.15 -12.39
CA ARG A 288 -0.23 -5.28 -13.44
C ARG A 288 -0.22 -5.92 -14.84
N HIS A 289 -0.39 -7.24 -14.94
CA HIS A 289 -0.43 -7.99 -16.19
C HIS A 289 -1.87 -8.36 -16.59
N GLY A 290 -2.89 -7.83 -15.91
CA GLY A 290 -4.29 -8.14 -16.19
C GLY A 290 -4.77 -9.49 -15.66
N ARG A 291 -3.94 -10.21 -14.90
CA ARG A 291 -4.29 -11.52 -14.34
C ARG A 291 -5.15 -11.36 -13.10
N PHE A 292 -6.15 -12.23 -12.97
CA PHE A 292 -7.08 -12.21 -11.85
C PHE A 292 -6.38 -12.62 -10.53
N LYS A 293 -6.66 -11.89 -9.44
CA LYS A 293 -6.10 -12.13 -8.10
C LYS A 293 -7.13 -12.42 -7.02
N GLY A 294 -8.42 -12.26 -7.33
CA GLY A 294 -9.52 -12.49 -6.40
C GLY A 294 -10.58 -11.41 -6.50
N PHE A 295 -11.57 -11.47 -5.62
CA PHE A 295 -12.60 -10.46 -5.50
C PHE A 295 -12.47 -9.65 -4.21
N ILE A 296 -12.84 -8.38 -4.28
CA ILE A 296 -13.21 -7.59 -3.12
C ILE A 296 -14.73 -7.41 -3.10
N SER A 297 -15.34 -7.59 -1.92
CA SER A 297 -16.77 -7.38 -1.72
C SER A 297 -17.01 -6.20 -0.78
N ARG A 298 -18.18 -5.58 -0.90
CA ARG A 298 -18.58 -4.47 -0.01
C ARG A 298 -18.53 -4.86 1.48
N ARG A 299 -18.79 -6.13 1.81
CA ARG A 299 -18.73 -6.63 3.20
C ARG A 299 -17.30 -6.67 3.72
N ARG A 300 -16.37 -7.24 2.94
CA ARG A 300 -14.95 -7.34 3.34
C ARG A 300 -14.26 -5.98 3.41
N PHE A 301 -14.75 -5.01 2.66
CA PHE A 301 -14.32 -3.61 2.74
C PHE A 301 -14.60 -2.98 4.12
N MET A 302 -15.70 -3.34 4.79
CA MET A 302 -16.05 -2.75 6.09
C MET A 302 -15.14 -3.22 7.24
N ASP A 303 -14.42 -4.33 7.04
CA ASP A 303 -13.56 -4.95 8.06
C ASP A 303 -12.07 -4.53 7.94
N VAL A 304 -11.75 -3.53 7.11
CA VAL A 304 -10.37 -3.09 6.89
C VAL A 304 -9.85 -2.33 8.10
N SER A 305 -8.86 -2.91 8.78
CA SER A 305 -8.14 -2.22 9.86
C SER A 305 -7.12 -1.24 9.27
N LYS A 306 -7.15 0.00 9.76
CA LYS A 306 -6.11 1.00 9.49
C LYS A 306 -4.71 0.46 9.80
N LYS A 307 -3.69 0.98 9.11
CA LYS A 307 -2.29 0.70 9.47
C LYS A 307 -2.01 1.31 10.84
N ARG A 308 -1.45 0.52 11.75
CA ARG A 308 -1.08 0.97 13.10
C ARG A 308 0.28 1.63 13.08
N VAL A 309 0.39 2.84 13.63
CA VAL A 309 1.59 3.66 13.60
C VAL A 309 1.93 4.19 14.99
N ILE A 310 3.21 4.22 15.32
CA ILE A 310 3.78 4.90 16.47
C ILE A 310 4.64 6.03 15.93
N LEU A 311 4.43 7.23 16.46
CA LEU A 311 5.24 8.40 16.13
C LEU A 311 6.32 8.58 17.20
N VAL A 312 7.55 8.79 16.75
CA VAL A 312 8.65 9.19 17.62
C VAL A 312 9.19 10.53 17.14
N ASP A 313 9.65 11.36 18.07
CA ASP A 313 10.35 12.61 17.79
C ASP A 313 9.54 13.70 17.04
N HIS A 314 8.23 13.48 16.92
CA HIS A 314 7.31 14.49 16.44
C HIS A 314 5.87 14.12 16.79
N ASN A 315 5.04 15.15 16.81
CA ASN A 315 3.60 15.03 16.87
C ASN A 315 2.90 15.99 15.88
N GLU A 316 3.63 16.84 15.15
CA GLU A 316 3.03 17.73 14.15
C GLU A 316 2.69 16.97 12.86
N LYS A 317 1.42 17.04 12.45
CA LYS A 317 0.91 16.36 11.23
C LYS A 317 1.70 16.68 9.96
N SER A 318 2.15 17.92 9.80
CA SER A 318 2.95 18.37 8.64
C SER A 318 4.31 17.68 8.55
N GLN A 319 4.81 17.13 9.66
CA GLN A 319 6.07 16.41 9.75
C GLN A 319 5.89 14.90 9.68
N ALA A 320 4.65 14.39 9.71
CA ALA A 320 4.39 12.96 9.68
C ALA A 320 4.47 12.37 8.27
N VAL A 321 4.52 11.04 8.20
CA VAL A 321 4.44 10.27 6.94
C VAL A 321 3.11 10.50 6.21
N ASP A 322 3.13 10.49 4.88
CA ASP A 322 1.94 10.82 4.08
C ASP A 322 0.76 9.86 4.35
N GLY A 323 -0.43 10.43 4.52
CA GLY A 323 -1.67 9.69 4.83
C GLY A 323 -1.84 9.33 6.30
N ILE A 324 -1.11 9.96 7.21
CA ILE A 324 -1.20 9.71 8.67
C ILE A 324 -2.63 9.84 9.21
N GLU A 325 -3.50 10.64 8.58
CA GLU A 325 -4.91 10.79 8.95
C GLU A 325 -5.72 9.50 8.80
N GLU A 326 -5.31 8.67 7.85
CA GLU A 326 -5.94 7.37 7.55
C GLU A 326 -5.36 6.24 8.42
N ALA A 327 -4.27 6.50 9.14
CA ALA A 327 -3.64 5.54 10.03
C ALA A 327 -4.30 5.52 11.41
N ASP A 328 -4.03 4.45 12.16
CA ASP A 328 -4.35 4.33 13.57
C ASP A 328 -3.08 4.62 14.37
N ILE A 329 -2.97 5.86 14.86
CA ILE A 329 -1.86 6.27 15.71
C ILE A 329 -2.10 5.68 17.08
N ILE A 330 -1.21 4.82 17.57
CA ILE A 330 -1.42 4.10 18.83
C ILE A 330 -0.55 4.66 19.96
N GLU A 331 0.63 5.19 19.64
CA GLU A 331 1.56 5.75 20.63
C GLU A 331 2.34 6.94 20.01
N ILE A 332 2.68 7.93 20.85
CA ILE A 332 3.49 9.10 20.48
C ILE A 332 4.54 9.30 21.59
N ILE A 333 5.82 9.28 21.23
CA ILE A 333 6.96 9.54 22.13
C ILE A 333 7.72 10.74 21.60
N ASP A 334 7.73 11.86 22.31
CA ASP A 334 8.23 13.12 21.75
C ASP A 334 8.79 14.03 22.86
N HIS A 335 9.60 15.00 22.45
CA HIS A 335 10.15 16.05 23.31
C HIS A 335 9.85 17.47 22.79
N HIS A 336 9.16 17.58 21.65
CA HIS A 336 8.77 18.84 21.06
C HIS A 336 7.54 19.47 21.72
N ARG A 337 7.22 20.69 21.28
CA ARG A 337 5.92 21.31 21.58
C ARG A 337 4.79 20.46 21.00
N LEU A 338 3.62 20.52 21.63
CA LEU A 338 2.42 19.90 21.08
C LEU A 338 1.88 20.75 19.93
N GLY A 339 1.66 20.11 18.79
CA GLY A 339 1.01 20.67 17.61
C GLY A 339 -0.37 20.07 17.37
N ASN A 340 -0.87 20.23 16.15
CA ASN A 340 -2.23 19.81 15.78
C ASN A 340 -2.23 18.35 15.30
N ILE A 341 -2.36 17.42 16.24
CA ILE A 341 -2.59 15.99 15.97
C ILE A 341 -3.84 15.52 16.69
N GLU A 342 -4.71 14.84 15.95
CA GLU A 342 -5.94 14.26 16.48
C GLU A 342 -5.91 12.74 16.31
N THR A 343 -6.37 12.04 17.35
CA THR A 343 -6.52 10.59 17.35
C THR A 343 -7.99 10.24 17.58
N MET A 344 -8.47 9.17 16.95
CA MET A 344 -9.88 8.76 17.05
C MET A 344 -10.25 8.17 18.41
N GLY A 345 -9.26 7.77 19.20
CA GLY A 345 -9.43 7.23 20.54
C GLY A 345 -8.19 7.51 21.41
N PRO A 346 -8.22 7.07 22.68
CA PRO A 346 -7.08 7.23 23.60
C PRO A 346 -5.83 6.53 23.08
N VAL A 347 -4.70 7.21 23.17
CA VAL A 347 -3.38 6.71 22.76
C VAL A 347 -2.38 6.86 23.90
N PHE A 348 -1.31 6.07 23.90
CA PHE A 348 -0.20 6.30 24.82
C PHE A 348 0.61 7.50 24.32
N PHE A 349 0.55 8.62 25.03
CA PHE A 349 1.32 9.82 24.71
C PHE A 349 2.33 10.08 25.82
N ARG A 350 3.63 10.08 25.48
CA ARG A 350 4.70 10.47 26.41
C ARG A 350 5.49 11.64 25.82
N ASN A 351 5.17 12.84 26.29
CA ASN A 351 5.94 14.06 26.01
C ASN A 351 6.82 14.40 27.21
N GLN A 352 8.11 14.66 27.02
CA GLN A 352 8.95 15.22 28.09
C GLN A 352 9.83 16.36 27.57
N PRO A 353 9.97 17.47 28.32
CA PRO A 353 10.83 18.58 27.93
C PRO A 353 12.32 18.26 28.20
N VAL A 354 12.83 17.19 27.59
CA VAL A 354 14.24 16.78 27.60
C VAL A 354 14.90 17.14 26.27
N GLY A 355 16.23 16.98 26.20
CA GLY A 355 17.01 17.34 25.04
C GLY A 355 16.78 16.47 23.81
N CYS A 356 16.36 15.21 23.99
CA CYS A 356 16.27 14.21 22.91
C CYS A 356 15.19 13.14 23.22
N THR A 357 14.48 12.64 22.20
CA THR A 357 13.51 11.53 22.32
C THR A 357 14.19 10.23 22.76
N ALA A 358 15.44 9.99 22.35
CA ALA A 358 16.22 8.85 22.80
C ALA A 358 16.42 8.79 24.32
N THR A 359 16.46 9.95 25.00
CA THR A 359 16.49 10.01 26.48
C THR A 359 15.21 9.44 27.08
N ILE A 360 14.06 9.74 26.49
CA ILE A 360 12.76 9.22 26.91
C ILE A 360 12.71 7.70 26.72
N ILE A 361 13.18 7.20 25.57
CA ILE A 361 13.22 5.76 25.30
C ILE A 361 14.18 5.05 26.26
N TRP A 362 15.34 5.63 26.57
CA TRP A 362 16.24 5.09 27.59
C TRP A 362 15.56 4.95 28.95
N GLN A 363 14.81 5.97 29.40
CA GLN A 363 14.01 5.86 30.62
C GLN A 363 12.98 4.72 30.54
N MET A 364 12.32 4.55 29.39
CA MET A 364 11.34 3.47 29.20
C MET A 364 11.98 2.07 29.26
N TYR A 365 13.22 1.91 28.80
CA TYR A 365 13.98 0.68 29.00
C TYR A 365 14.26 0.42 30.49
N GLU A 366 14.70 1.43 31.24
CA GLU A 366 14.98 1.30 32.68
C GLU A 366 13.70 1.03 33.48
N GLU A 367 12.60 1.73 33.17
CA GLU A 367 11.29 1.56 33.83
C GLU A 367 10.69 0.16 33.60
N ALA A 368 10.96 -0.42 32.43
CA ALA A 368 10.49 -1.76 32.09
C ALA A 368 11.46 -2.87 32.51
N ASP A 369 12.58 -2.54 33.16
CA ASP A 369 13.66 -3.45 33.54
C ASP A 369 14.17 -4.32 32.36
N VAL A 370 14.23 -3.70 31.17
CA VAL A 370 14.69 -4.36 29.94
C VAL A 370 16.15 -4.01 29.69
N LYS A 371 17.00 -5.03 29.57
CA LYS A 371 18.42 -4.84 29.19
C LYS A 371 18.54 -4.26 27.77
N ILE A 372 19.26 -3.14 27.68
CA ILE A 372 19.58 -2.45 26.42
C ILE A 372 20.79 -3.16 25.77
N PRO A 373 20.67 -3.67 24.53
CA PRO A 373 21.83 -4.22 23.81
C PRO A 373 22.87 -3.14 23.50
N PRO A 374 24.18 -3.49 23.43
CA PRO A 374 25.24 -2.52 23.13
C PRO A 374 25.03 -1.69 21.86
N VAL A 375 24.54 -2.31 20.78
CA VAL A 375 24.23 -1.62 19.52
C VAL A 375 23.16 -0.55 19.70
N ILE A 376 22.10 -0.89 20.43
CA ILE A 376 20.95 0.01 20.65
C ILE A 376 21.32 1.11 21.64
N ALA A 377 22.16 0.78 22.62
CA ALA A 377 22.76 1.78 23.50
C ALA A 377 23.60 2.78 22.71
N GLY A 378 24.37 2.31 21.72
CA GLY A 378 25.13 3.16 20.81
C GLY A 378 24.25 4.12 20.01
N LEU A 379 23.18 3.61 19.39
CA LEU A 379 22.22 4.42 18.65
C LEU A 379 21.54 5.49 19.52
N LEU A 380 21.01 5.09 20.69
CA LEU A 380 20.39 6.03 21.64
C LEU A 380 21.39 7.09 22.11
N CYS A 381 22.64 6.69 22.37
CA CYS A 381 23.69 7.61 22.78
C CYS A 381 24.02 8.62 21.67
N SER A 382 24.13 8.18 20.42
CA SER A 382 24.39 9.05 19.27
C SER A 382 23.27 10.06 19.03
N ALA A 383 22.00 9.64 19.16
CA ALA A 383 20.86 10.54 19.10
C ALA A 383 20.94 11.66 20.16
N ILE A 384 21.23 11.30 21.42
CA ILE A 384 21.38 12.28 22.49
C ILE A 384 22.54 13.24 22.19
N ILE A 385 23.69 12.73 21.72
CA ILE A 385 24.82 13.59 21.34
C ILE A 385 24.42 14.58 20.24
N SER A 386 23.65 14.14 19.24
CA SER A 386 23.22 14.96 18.10
C SER A 386 22.35 16.14 18.55
N ASP A 387 21.21 15.88 19.19
CA ASP A 387 20.27 16.93 19.59
C ASP A 387 20.80 17.86 20.68
N THR A 388 21.67 17.33 21.54
CA THR A 388 22.25 18.11 22.63
C THR A 388 23.55 18.80 22.26
N LEU A 389 24.07 18.62 21.04
CA LEU A 389 25.38 19.12 20.61
C LEU A 389 26.48 18.75 21.62
N LEU A 390 26.53 17.48 22.02
CA LEU A 390 27.37 16.99 23.12
C LEU A 390 27.16 17.81 24.42
N PHE A 391 25.90 17.89 24.87
CA PHE A 391 25.46 18.56 26.11
C PHE A 391 25.54 20.08 26.16
N ARG A 392 25.88 20.74 25.06
CA ARG A 392 26.05 22.19 24.97
C ARG A 392 24.84 22.94 24.46
N SER A 393 23.89 22.22 23.88
CA SER A 393 22.62 22.80 23.45
C SER A 393 21.81 23.29 24.65
N PRO A 394 21.12 24.45 24.56
CA PRO A 394 20.21 24.93 25.59
C PRO A 394 18.94 24.06 25.75
N THR A 395 18.78 22.99 24.96
CA THR A 395 17.76 21.95 25.18
C THR A 395 18.23 20.86 26.12
N CYS A 396 19.55 20.70 26.33
CA CYS A 396 20.11 19.62 27.12
C CYS A 396 19.70 19.74 28.60
N THR A 397 19.33 18.61 29.20
CA THR A 397 19.02 18.49 30.62
C THR A 397 19.99 17.54 31.31
N ALA A 398 20.01 17.56 32.65
CA ALA A 398 20.80 16.61 33.45
C ALA A 398 20.38 15.14 33.20
N ILE A 399 19.16 14.90 32.72
CA ILE A 399 18.67 13.55 32.39
C ILE A 399 19.35 13.07 31.11
N ASP A 400 19.50 13.93 30.11
CA ASP A 400 20.15 13.59 28.84
C ASP A 400 21.61 13.21 29.05
N GLU A 401 22.35 14.02 29.81
CA GLU A 401 23.76 13.74 30.12
C GLU A 401 23.92 12.43 30.89
N LYS A 402 23.05 12.19 31.88
CA LYS A 402 23.04 10.94 32.64
C LYS A 402 22.75 9.74 31.75
N ALA A 403 21.78 9.85 30.85
CA ALA A 403 21.40 8.81 29.90
C ALA A 403 22.58 8.50 28.97
N ALA A 404 23.13 9.51 28.29
CA ALA A 404 24.25 9.36 27.38
C ALA A 404 25.48 8.73 28.05
N ARG A 405 25.86 9.17 29.26
CA ARG A 405 26.99 8.57 30.00
C ARG A 405 26.76 7.11 30.39
N LYS A 406 25.52 6.71 30.71
CA LYS A 406 25.18 5.30 30.96
C LYS A 406 25.20 4.48 29.67
N LEU A 407 24.58 4.98 28.61
CA LEU A 407 24.51 4.33 27.30
C LEU A 407 25.90 4.14 26.69
N ALA A 408 26.79 5.14 26.80
CA ALA A 408 28.17 5.06 26.33
C ALA A 408 28.96 3.93 27.01
N LYS A 409 28.74 3.70 28.31
CA LYS A 409 29.35 2.56 29.03
C LYS A 409 28.86 1.22 28.51
N ILE A 410 27.56 1.11 28.21
CA ILE A 410 26.96 -0.12 27.67
C ILE A 410 27.47 -0.40 26.25
N ALA A 411 27.55 0.64 25.42
CA ALA A 411 28.02 0.59 24.05
C ALA A 411 29.55 0.50 23.92
N GLN A 412 30.29 0.76 25.01
CA GLN A 412 31.76 0.82 25.06
C GLN A 412 32.34 1.87 24.09
N ILE A 413 31.78 3.08 24.12
CA ILE A 413 32.18 4.19 23.25
C ILE A 413 32.66 5.41 24.05
N ASN A 414 33.55 6.19 23.45
CA ASN A 414 33.91 7.52 23.95
C ASN A 414 32.98 8.57 23.35
N LEU A 415 32.34 9.38 24.21
CA LEU A 415 31.37 10.40 23.82
C LEU A 415 31.97 11.48 22.90
N GLU A 416 33.17 11.97 23.23
CA GLU A 416 33.84 13.04 22.47
C GLU A 416 34.30 12.56 21.10
N GLU A 417 34.87 11.35 21.03
CA GLU A 417 35.30 10.74 19.76
C GLU A 417 34.09 10.51 18.85
N VAL A 418 33.01 9.92 19.38
CA VAL A 418 31.77 9.69 18.61
C VAL A 418 31.19 11.01 18.14
N ALA A 419 31.12 12.02 19.01
CA ALA A 419 30.58 13.32 18.64
C ALA A 419 31.41 13.97 17.52
N LYS A 420 32.74 13.97 17.66
CA LYS A 420 33.64 14.53 16.64
C LYS A 420 33.45 13.83 15.29
N GLU A 421 33.48 12.51 15.26
CA GLU A 421 33.32 11.76 14.01
C GLU A 421 31.93 11.95 13.40
N MET A 422 30.88 11.97 14.22
CA MET A 422 29.49 12.12 13.81
C MET A 422 29.23 13.52 13.23
N PHE A 423 29.61 14.57 13.95
CA PHE A 423 29.45 15.94 13.46
C PHE A 423 30.32 16.21 12.24
N ASN A 424 31.54 15.67 12.17
CA ASN A 424 32.38 15.75 10.96
C ASN A 424 31.75 15.03 9.76
N ALA A 425 30.98 13.95 9.98
CA ALA A 425 30.23 13.29 8.92
C ALA A 425 29.02 14.12 8.48
N GLY A 426 28.29 14.73 9.42
CA GLY A 426 27.16 15.63 9.14
C GLY A 426 27.57 16.94 8.47
N SER A 427 28.75 17.46 8.86
CA SER A 427 29.42 18.58 8.23
C SER A 427 30.28 18.16 7.05
N SER A 428 30.25 16.91 6.56
CA SER A 428 31.13 16.53 5.45
C SER A 428 30.77 17.31 4.18
N LEU A 429 31.66 18.24 3.83
CA LEU A 429 31.51 19.27 2.81
C LEU A 429 32.20 18.93 1.49
N LYS A 430 32.80 17.73 1.40
CA LYS A 430 33.50 17.29 0.19
C LYS A 430 32.54 17.28 -1.01
N GLY A 431 32.69 18.30 -1.87
CA GLY A 431 31.94 18.45 -3.12
C GLY A 431 30.68 19.31 -3.03
N LYS A 432 30.35 19.91 -1.87
CA LYS A 432 29.20 20.82 -1.73
C LYS A 432 29.53 22.24 -2.21
N THR A 433 28.56 22.88 -2.85
CA THR A 433 28.61 24.27 -3.31
C THR A 433 28.24 25.26 -2.19
N ALA A 434 28.62 26.53 -2.34
CA ALA A 434 28.23 27.59 -1.40
C ALA A 434 26.71 27.69 -1.21
N GLU A 435 25.93 27.42 -2.26
CA GLU A 435 24.47 27.36 -2.23
C GLU A 435 23.96 26.22 -1.36
N GLU A 436 24.44 25.00 -1.59
CA GLU A 436 24.03 23.83 -0.80
C GLU A 436 24.35 24.00 0.69
N ILE A 437 25.47 24.64 1.01
CA ILE A 437 25.88 24.94 2.40
C ILE A 437 24.99 26.02 3.00
N CYS A 438 24.75 27.10 2.26
CA CYS A 438 23.93 28.21 2.70
C CYS A 438 22.50 27.77 3.03
N PHE A 439 21.93 26.86 2.22
CA PHE A 439 20.55 26.39 2.34
C PHE A 439 20.37 25.09 3.12
N GLN A 440 21.44 24.45 3.62
CA GLN A 440 21.35 23.20 4.37
C GLN A 440 20.47 23.32 5.62
N ASP A 441 20.66 24.37 6.43
CA ASP A 441 19.77 24.71 7.54
C ASP A 441 19.38 26.20 7.50
N PHE A 442 18.70 26.59 6.42
CA PHE A 442 18.22 27.95 6.21
C PHE A 442 16.73 28.09 6.48
N LYS A 443 16.34 29.14 7.20
CA LYS A 443 14.93 29.48 7.43
C LYS A 443 14.69 30.96 7.18
N GLN A 444 13.59 31.24 6.49
CA GLN A 444 13.11 32.59 6.26
C GLN A 444 12.08 32.99 7.33
N PHE A 445 12.16 34.23 7.77
CA PHE A 445 11.30 34.84 8.76
C PHE A 445 10.80 36.18 8.26
N THR A 446 9.58 36.51 8.65
CA THR A 446 8.97 37.82 8.37
C THR A 446 8.58 38.45 9.69
N VAL A 447 9.05 39.66 9.94
CA VAL A 447 8.72 40.49 11.10
C VAL A 447 8.31 41.86 10.58
N ASN A 448 7.07 42.27 10.83
CA ASN A 448 6.48 43.47 10.25
C ASN A 448 6.59 43.48 8.71
N GLU A 449 7.19 44.51 8.12
CA GLU A 449 7.46 44.61 6.68
C GLU A 449 8.84 44.07 6.28
N SER A 450 9.61 43.54 7.25
CA SER A 450 10.96 43.04 7.03
C SER A 450 11.02 41.53 6.89
N VAL A 451 11.71 41.08 5.84
CA VAL A 451 11.90 39.67 5.51
C VAL A 451 13.39 39.35 5.61
N PHE A 452 13.75 38.38 6.45
CA PHE A 452 15.15 37.97 6.62
C PHE A 452 15.32 36.46 6.64
N GLY A 453 16.51 35.99 6.28
CA GLY A 453 16.87 34.58 6.31
C GLY A 453 17.97 34.28 7.32
N VAL A 454 17.91 33.12 7.96
CA VAL A 454 18.94 32.65 8.90
C VAL A 454 19.37 31.23 8.56
N GLY A 455 20.61 31.11 8.09
CA GLY A 455 21.33 29.84 7.92
C GLY A 455 22.16 29.49 9.15
N GLN A 456 22.37 28.20 9.40
CA GLN A 456 23.26 27.73 10.47
C GLN A 456 24.08 26.53 10.00
N ILE A 457 25.36 26.51 10.36
CA ILE A 457 26.22 25.33 10.28
C ILE A 457 26.93 25.14 11.61
N ASN A 458 27.06 23.89 12.02
CA ASN A 458 27.73 23.52 13.26
C ASN A 458 28.96 22.68 12.93
N SER A 459 30.07 22.93 13.62
CA SER A 459 31.27 22.10 13.52
C SER A 459 32.00 22.01 14.86
N MET A 460 32.74 20.93 15.03
CA MET A 460 33.72 20.75 16.12
C MET A 460 35.17 21.05 15.66
N ASN A 461 35.35 21.51 14.42
CA ASN A 461 36.63 21.86 13.84
C ASN A 461 36.65 23.35 13.41
N PRO A 462 37.37 24.21 14.14
CA PRO A 462 37.48 25.63 13.80
C PRO A 462 38.03 25.89 12.38
N GLU A 463 38.93 25.04 11.89
CA GLU A 463 39.49 25.17 10.54
C GLU A 463 38.41 24.97 9.47
N GLU A 464 37.50 24.04 9.68
CA GLU A 464 36.37 23.77 8.78
C GLU A 464 35.40 24.96 8.74
N LEU A 465 35.11 25.58 9.90
CA LEU A 465 34.26 26.79 9.94
C LEU A 465 34.88 27.95 9.16
N GLN A 466 36.20 28.10 9.20
CA GLN A 466 36.91 29.13 8.46
C GLN A 466 36.84 28.88 6.95
N GLU A 467 37.01 27.64 6.49
CA GLU A 467 36.81 27.27 5.08
C GLU A 467 35.36 27.55 4.62
N MET A 468 34.37 27.26 5.48
CA MET A 468 32.96 27.52 5.18
C MET A 468 32.62 28.99 5.10
N LYS A 469 33.22 29.79 5.98
CA LYS A 469 33.11 31.24 5.91
C LYS A 469 33.54 31.75 4.54
N GLU A 470 34.74 31.38 4.10
CA GLU A 470 35.31 31.85 2.82
C GLU A 470 34.43 31.47 1.63
N LEU A 471 33.80 30.29 1.68
CA LEU A 471 32.93 29.80 0.61
C LEU A 471 31.54 30.47 0.61
N VAL A 472 30.92 30.66 1.78
CA VAL A 472 29.53 31.15 1.91
C VAL A 472 29.46 32.69 1.93
N GLU A 473 30.44 33.38 2.49
CA GLU A 473 30.43 34.84 2.68
C GLU A 473 30.20 35.59 1.35
N GLY A 474 30.85 35.15 0.26
CA GLY A 474 30.65 35.72 -1.08
C GLY A 474 29.32 35.35 -1.75
N TYR A 475 28.61 34.34 -1.24
CA TYR A 475 27.33 33.87 -1.77
C TYR A 475 26.12 34.51 -1.06
N LEU A 476 26.26 34.99 0.18
CA LEU A 476 25.16 35.60 0.94
C LEU A 476 24.39 36.71 0.19
N PRO A 477 25.03 37.63 -0.57
CA PRO A 477 24.31 38.62 -1.36
C PRO A 477 23.42 37.99 -2.44
N LYS A 478 23.88 36.91 -3.08
CA LYS A 478 23.09 36.18 -4.08
C LYS A 478 21.91 35.46 -3.44
N ALA A 479 22.13 34.81 -2.30
CA ALA A 479 21.08 34.17 -1.53
C ALA A 479 19.99 35.18 -1.12
N MET A 480 20.39 36.39 -0.73
CA MET A 480 19.47 37.49 -0.38
C MET A 480 18.60 37.92 -1.58
N GLU A 481 19.20 38.18 -2.74
CA GLU A 481 18.48 38.57 -3.96
C GLU A 481 17.53 37.47 -4.46
N GLN A 482 18.02 36.23 -4.55
CA GLN A 482 17.26 35.10 -5.08
C GLN A 482 15.99 34.80 -4.26
N ASN A 483 16.05 35.03 -2.95
CA ASN A 483 14.94 34.75 -2.03
C ASN A 483 14.15 36.01 -1.63
N GLN A 484 14.42 37.15 -2.28
CA GLN A 484 13.74 38.43 -2.02
C GLN A 484 13.81 38.85 -0.53
N LEU A 485 14.97 38.61 0.08
CA LEU A 485 15.24 38.92 1.48
C LEU A 485 15.81 40.34 1.59
N GLN A 486 15.53 41.03 2.69
CA GLN A 486 16.17 42.31 3.03
C GLN A 486 17.47 42.11 3.80
N MET A 487 17.57 41.01 4.55
CA MET A 487 18.72 40.66 5.39
C MET A 487 18.95 39.15 5.41
N VAL A 488 20.21 38.74 5.51
CA VAL A 488 20.63 37.34 5.69
C VAL A 488 21.64 37.26 6.81
N TYR A 489 21.43 36.29 7.71
CA TYR A 489 22.33 35.94 8.79
C TYR A 489 22.81 34.50 8.60
N PHE A 490 24.11 34.26 8.78
CA PHE A 490 24.67 32.91 8.69
C PHE A 490 25.50 32.60 9.93
N MET A 491 25.06 31.60 10.70
CA MET A 491 25.67 31.18 11.95
C MET A 491 26.75 30.13 11.69
N LEU A 492 28.01 30.49 11.90
CA LEU A 492 29.15 29.55 11.95
C LEU A 492 29.35 29.15 13.42
N THR A 493 28.73 28.05 13.85
CA THR A 493 28.67 27.66 15.26
C THR A 493 29.80 26.69 15.60
N ASP A 494 30.71 27.14 16.45
CA ASP A 494 31.70 26.29 17.09
C ASP A 494 31.04 25.58 18.28
N ILE A 495 30.87 24.27 18.13
CA ILE A 495 30.27 23.46 19.18
C ILE A 495 31.20 23.41 20.40
N LEU A 496 32.53 23.36 20.24
CA LEU A 496 33.45 23.18 21.38
C LEU A 496 33.50 24.40 22.29
N ASP A 497 33.60 25.58 21.70
CA ASP A 497 33.72 26.87 22.39
C ASP A 497 32.37 27.52 22.74
N GLU A 498 31.25 26.85 22.41
CA GLU A 498 29.88 27.35 22.60
C GLU A 498 29.69 28.76 22.04
N SER A 499 30.18 29.00 20.82
CA SER A 499 30.16 30.32 20.23
C SER A 499 29.78 30.29 18.75
N THR A 500 29.18 31.38 18.27
CA THR A 500 28.85 31.55 16.85
C THR A 500 29.58 32.77 16.28
N GLU A 501 30.36 32.60 15.21
CA GLU A 501 30.72 33.72 14.34
C GLU A 501 29.53 33.99 13.40
N LEU A 502 28.92 35.16 13.52
CA LEU A 502 27.74 35.51 12.73
C LEU A 502 28.13 36.36 11.52
N LEU A 503 27.83 35.85 10.33
CA LEU A 503 27.92 36.63 9.10
C LEU A 503 26.60 37.39 8.89
N CYS A 504 26.69 38.67 8.59
CA CYS A 504 25.54 39.54 8.35
C CYS A 504 25.61 40.12 6.92
N CYS A 505 24.53 40.00 6.17
CA CYS A 505 24.39 40.57 4.83
C CYS A 505 23.06 41.30 4.70
N GLY A 506 23.04 42.44 4.01
CA GLY A 506 21.85 43.29 3.84
C GLY A 506 21.93 44.61 4.60
N LYS A 507 21.07 45.56 4.22
CA LYS A 507 21.09 46.92 4.76
C LYS A 507 20.57 46.93 6.21
N GLY A 508 21.38 47.41 7.15
CA GLY A 508 21.01 47.45 8.58
C GLY A 508 21.24 46.14 9.34
N ALA A 509 21.55 45.03 8.64
CA ALA A 509 21.64 43.70 9.25
C ALA A 509 22.68 43.63 10.37
N ARG A 510 23.82 44.30 10.16
CA ARG A 510 24.90 44.34 11.15
C ARG A 510 24.48 45.15 12.37
N GLU A 511 23.91 46.33 12.14
CA GLU A 511 23.51 47.29 13.17
C GLU A 511 22.45 46.69 14.08
N TYR A 512 21.46 45.97 13.53
CA TYR A 512 20.46 45.27 14.33
C TYR A 512 21.06 44.22 15.25
N ILE A 513 22.08 43.48 14.82
CA ILE A 513 22.74 42.48 15.68
C ILE A 513 23.58 43.15 16.76
N LEU A 514 24.28 44.23 16.43
CA LEU A 514 25.07 44.96 17.43
C LEU A 514 24.17 45.50 18.53
N ASP A 515 23.01 46.06 18.19
CA ASP A 515 22.02 46.54 19.15
C ASP A 515 21.38 45.38 19.93
N ALA A 516 20.91 44.33 19.24
CA ALA A 516 20.19 43.22 19.87
C ALA A 516 21.04 42.41 20.88
N PHE A 517 22.36 42.44 20.75
CA PHE A 517 23.31 41.73 21.64
C PHE A 517 24.19 42.68 22.45
N ASP A 518 23.88 43.98 22.50
CA ASP A 518 24.64 45.00 23.24
C ASP A 518 26.14 45.00 22.93
N LEU A 519 26.51 44.87 21.64
CA LEU A 519 27.90 44.81 21.18
C LEU A 519 28.43 46.20 20.76
N PRO A 520 29.74 46.49 20.97
CA PRO A 520 30.36 47.74 20.55
C PRO A 520 30.25 48.00 19.03
N SER A 521 30.05 49.26 18.63
CA SER A 521 29.90 49.64 17.21
C SER A 521 31.16 49.44 16.37
N ASP A 522 32.33 49.38 16.99
CA ASP A 522 33.64 49.12 16.39
C ASP A 522 34.03 47.63 16.37
N THR A 523 33.12 46.74 16.79
CA THR A 523 33.33 45.29 16.73
C THR A 523 33.73 44.88 15.32
N GLY A 524 34.85 44.16 15.15
CA GLY A 524 35.31 43.68 13.84
C GLY A 524 34.54 42.44 13.37
N LYS A 525 34.68 41.34 14.11
CA LYS A 525 33.92 40.09 13.91
C LYS A 525 32.79 39.98 14.93
N ILE A 526 31.59 39.62 14.50
CA ILE A 526 30.47 39.36 15.42
C ILE A 526 30.63 37.95 15.97
N ILE A 527 31.13 37.84 17.20
CA ILE A 527 31.26 36.58 17.92
C ILE A 527 30.23 36.56 19.05
N LEU A 528 29.23 35.71 18.90
CA LEU A 528 28.15 35.54 19.88
C LEU A 528 28.49 34.38 20.82
N LYS A 529 29.06 34.70 21.98
CA LYS A 529 29.38 33.70 23.01
C LYS A 529 28.10 33.17 23.67
N GLY A 530 28.04 31.85 23.89
CA GLY A 530 26.90 31.15 24.45
C GLY A 530 25.73 30.97 23.47
N VAL A 531 25.84 31.45 22.23
CA VAL A 531 24.78 31.32 21.21
C VAL A 531 25.12 30.15 20.30
N VAL A 532 24.32 29.08 20.40
CA VAL A 532 24.45 27.86 19.58
C VAL A 532 23.12 27.44 18.95
N SER A 533 21.99 28.04 19.36
CA SER A 533 20.66 27.72 18.85
C SER A 533 20.04 28.91 18.11
N ARG A 534 19.88 28.77 16.78
CA ARG A 534 19.09 29.72 15.99
C ARG A 534 17.71 29.99 16.60
N LYS A 535 16.96 28.92 16.91
CA LYS A 535 15.53 29.03 17.31
C LYS A 535 15.34 29.57 18.72
N LYS A 536 16.19 29.19 19.68
CA LYS A 536 16.01 29.59 21.08
C LYS A 536 16.74 30.88 21.44
N GLN A 537 17.84 31.22 20.76
CA GLN A 537 18.74 32.28 21.20
C GLN A 537 18.88 33.40 20.18
N LEU A 538 19.03 33.11 18.89
CA LEU A 538 19.21 34.16 17.88
C LEU A 538 17.88 34.80 17.44
N ILE A 539 16.91 33.98 17.02
CA ILE A 539 15.64 34.48 16.45
C ILE A 539 14.84 35.31 17.45
N PRO A 540 14.61 34.89 18.72
CA PRO A 540 13.83 35.69 19.66
C PRO A 540 14.45 37.07 19.91
N THR A 541 15.78 37.12 20.04
CA THR A 541 16.55 38.35 20.25
C THR A 541 16.46 39.29 19.04
N LEU A 542 16.63 38.76 17.84
CA LEU A 542 16.53 39.53 16.60
C LEU A 542 15.10 40.04 16.34
N VAL A 543 14.08 39.22 16.60
CA VAL A 543 12.67 39.62 16.48
C VAL A 543 12.34 40.74 17.47
N ALA A 544 12.82 40.65 18.71
CA ALA A 544 12.61 41.69 19.71
C ALA A 544 13.24 43.03 19.31
N ALA A 545 14.42 43.01 18.69
CA ALA A 545 15.08 44.22 18.17
C ALA A 545 14.38 44.80 16.94
N LEU A 546 13.86 43.96 16.03
CA LEU A 546 13.11 44.41 14.83
C LEU A 546 11.67 44.87 15.11
N GLN A 547 11.15 44.61 16.32
CA GLN A 547 9.84 45.07 16.77
C GLN A 547 9.88 46.40 17.54
N GLN A 548 11.08 46.83 17.96
CA GLN A 548 11.33 48.18 18.48
C GLN A 548 11.43 49.16 17.33
#